data_AF-A0A7K9VIN0-F1
#
_entry.id   AF-A0A7K9VIN0-F1
#
_cell.length_a   1.000
_cell.length_b   1.000
_cell.length_c   1.000
_cell.angle_alpha   90.00
_cell.angle_beta   90.00
_cell.angle_gamma   90.00
#
_symmetry.space_group_name_H-M   'P 1'
#
loop_
_entity.id
_entity.type
_entity.pdbx_description
1 polymer ?
#
loop_
_entity_poly.entity_id
_entity_poly.type
_entity_poly.pdbx_seq_one_letter_code
_entity_poly.pdbx_strand_id
1 'polypeptide(L)'
;ADAPASSEEMGSAEGDPLKPPEGASAGPELESTDTKGPPQASSTPARRCALCTCGDWSLHGERGLQRFEPAPDWPEGLGGHEPPEDPGEAPPELEPVGDDLAQIGFSERVSAAQLFEPTGHCWVHRWCAAWSAGVEQDAAGLAGVGRAVFSGISQKCEHCQRMGATIPCRAAGCPRLYHFPCAAASGSFQSLKTLRLLCPEHVAEAAQMEDARCVVCDGLGDLRDLLFC
;
A
#
# COMPACT_ATOMS: atom_id res chain seq x y z
N ALA A 1 -27.05 44.38 -35.76
CA ALA A 1 -28.20 45.19 -35.30
C ALA A 1 -29.32 44.21 -35.02
N ASP A 2 -29.69 43.86 -33.80
CA ASP A 2 -29.42 44.46 -32.49
C ASP A 2 -29.63 43.38 -31.41
N ALA A 3 -28.81 43.40 -30.37
CA ALA A 3 -29.20 42.90 -29.05
C ALA A 3 -29.92 44.05 -28.31
N PRO A 4 -30.75 43.76 -27.30
CA PRO A 4 -30.31 44.00 -25.91
C PRO A 4 -30.75 42.86 -24.95
N ALA A 5 -29.99 42.46 -23.92
CA ALA A 5 -29.65 43.16 -22.66
C ALA A 5 -30.90 43.42 -21.79
N SER A 6 -31.13 42.59 -20.75
CA SER A 6 -30.98 42.89 -19.30
C SER A 6 -32.02 43.92 -18.79
N SER A 7 -32.74 43.73 -17.68
CA SER A 7 -32.27 43.78 -16.29
C SER A 7 -33.51 43.76 -15.39
N GLU A 8 -33.46 43.22 -14.16
CA GLU A 8 -34.10 43.84 -12.99
C GLU A 8 -33.25 43.56 -11.74
N GLU A 9 -32.74 44.65 -11.18
CA GLU A 9 -32.03 44.80 -9.91
C GLU A 9 -32.96 45.53 -8.93
N MET A 10 -32.93 45.17 -7.66
CA MET A 10 -33.29 46.02 -6.51
C MET A 10 -32.73 45.32 -5.26
N GLY A 11 -31.69 45.80 -4.56
CA GLY A 11 -31.57 47.03 -3.77
C GLY A 11 -31.98 46.71 -2.32
N SER A 12 -31.30 47.01 -1.20
CA SER A 12 -30.17 47.89 -0.82
C SER A 12 -29.60 47.37 0.53
N ALA A 13 -28.29 47.43 0.79
CA ALA A 13 -27.57 48.34 1.73
C ALA A 13 -28.22 48.52 3.13
N GLU A 14 -27.54 48.39 4.28
CA GLU A 14 -26.36 49.14 4.74
C GLU A 14 -25.66 48.49 5.96
N GLY A 15 -24.37 48.81 6.18
CA GLY A 15 -23.69 48.70 7.48
C GLY A 15 -22.15 48.51 7.45
N ASP A 16 -21.39 49.59 7.30
CA ASP A 16 -19.96 49.75 7.70
C ASP A 16 -19.94 50.83 8.83
N PRO A 17 -18.90 51.11 9.67
CA PRO A 17 -17.47 50.94 9.35
C PRO A 17 -16.46 50.69 10.51
N LEU A 18 -15.19 50.54 10.11
CA LEU A 18 -13.96 51.14 10.71
C LEU A 18 -12.80 50.18 11.11
N LYS A 19 -11.64 50.51 10.55
CA LYS A 19 -10.25 50.15 10.90
C LYS A 19 -9.44 51.48 10.87
N PRO A 20 -8.17 51.64 11.38
CA PRO A 20 -7.31 50.97 12.38
C PRO A 20 -6.89 51.99 13.50
N PRO A 21 -5.80 51.74 14.28
CA PRO A 21 -4.50 52.30 13.87
C PRO A 21 -3.27 51.43 14.17
N GLU A 22 -2.17 51.76 13.47
CA GLU A 22 -0.80 51.26 13.66
C GLU A 22 -0.07 52.02 14.78
N GLY A 23 0.96 51.41 15.39
CA GLY A 23 2.04 52.16 16.06
C GLY A 23 2.73 51.51 17.28
N ALA A 24 3.87 50.88 17.02
CA ALA A 24 5.13 50.89 17.80
C ALA A 24 5.15 50.65 19.34
N SER A 25 5.83 49.57 19.78
CA SER A 25 7.19 49.61 20.40
C SER A 25 7.55 48.38 21.25
N ALA A 26 8.73 47.81 20.92
CA ALA A 26 9.80 47.27 21.78
C ALA A 26 9.57 46.13 22.82
N GLY A 27 10.10 44.94 22.45
CA GLY A 27 10.96 44.06 23.28
C GLY A 27 10.29 42.92 24.10
N PRO A 28 11.04 41.85 24.50
CA PRO A 28 12.40 41.46 24.14
C PRO A 28 12.47 40.23 23.22
N GLU A 29 13.59 40.11 22.50
CA GLU A 29 14.04 38.90 21.84
C GLU A 29 14.18 37.75 22.85
N LEU A 30 13.53 36.62 22.57
CA LEU A 30 13.87 35.33 23.17
C LEU A 30 14.70 34.56 22.16
N GLU A 31 16.00 34.60 22.42
CA GLU A 31 17.04 33.78 21.83
C GLU A 31 16.58 32.32 21.73
N SER A 32 16.31 31.86 20.50
CA SER A 32 16.07 30.46 20.19
C SER A 32 17.41 29.77 19.97
N THR A 33 18.05 29.36 21.06
CA THR A 33 19.15 28.38 21.04
C THR A 33 18.69 27.08 21.68
N ASP A 34 17.88 26.33 20.94
CA ASP A 34 17.82 24.89 21.10
C ASP A 34 18.01 24.28 19.72
N THR A 35 19.29 24.10 19.35
CA THR A 35 19.69 23.20 18.27
C THR A 35 19.41 21.78 18.73
N LYS A 36 18.12 21.42 18.84
CA LYS A 36 17.71 20.05 19.05
C LYS A 36 17.88 19.35 17.71
N GLY A 37 19.01 18.67 17.57
CA GLY A 37 19.27 17.78 16.45
C GLY A 37 18.10 16.83 16.20
N PRO A 38 18.01 16.24 14.99
CA PRO A 38 16.90 15.38 14.62
C PRO A 38 16.64 14.34 15.72
N PRO A 39 15.36 14.06 16.06
CA PRO A 39 15.05 13.11 17.12
C PRO A 39 15.79 11.80 16.80
N GLN A 40 16.69 11.40 17.70
CA GLN A 40 17.40 10.14 17.56
C GLN A 40 16.35 9.05 17.38
N ALA A 41 16.35 8.44 16.20
CA ALA A 41 15.49 7.33 15.89
C ALA A 41 15.76 6.25 16.95
N SER A 42 14.80 6.05 17.85
CA SER A 42 14.70 4.80 18.57
C SER A 42 14.67 3.71 17.50
N SER A 43 15.77 3.00 17.33
CA SER A 43 15.97 2.06 16.23
C SER A 43 15.15 0.80 16.49
N THR A 44 13.83 0.91 16.42
CA THR A 44 12.99 -0.25 16.13
C THR A 44 13.43 -0.77 14.77
N PRO A 45 13.72 -2.08 14.64
CA PRO A 45 14.09 -2.65 13.34
C PRO A 45 13.01 -2.29 12.33
N ALA A 46 13.42 -1.77 11.16
CA ALA A 46 12.50 -1.39 10.11
C ALA A 46 11.64 -2.60 9.72
N ARG A 47 10.33 -2.50 9.93
CA ARG A 47 9.41 -3.59 9.62
C ARG A 47 9.17 -3.62 8.12
N ARG A 48 9.03 -4.83 7.58
CA ARG A 48 8.80 -5.07 6.16
C ARG A 48 7.60 -5.98 5.98
N CYS A 49 6.90 -5.76 4.88
CA CYS A 49 5.79 -6.60 4.47
C CYS A 49 6.28 -8.00 4.09
N ALA A 50 5.73 -9.04 4.71
CA ALA A 50 6.06 -10.43 4.41
C ALA A 50 5.62 -10.90 3.00
N LEU A 51 4.87 -10.07 2.25
CA LEU A 51 4.45 -10.35 0.88
C LEU A 51 5.26 -9.57 -0.16
N CYS A 52 5.46 -8.26 0.03
CA CYS A 52 6.08 -7.39 -0.97
C CYS A 52 7.45 -6.83 -0.58
N THR A 53 7.99 -7.14 0.61
CA THR A 53 9.28 -6.66 1.15
C THR A 53 9.44 -5.15 1.34
N CYS A 54 8.46 -4.34 0.93
CA CYS A 54 8.40 -2.91 1.18
C CYS A 54 8.28 -2.60 2.69
N GLY A 55 8.79 -1.43 3.09
CA GLY A 55 8.74 -0.92 4.46
C GLY A 55 7.42 -0.23 4.82
N ASP A 56 7.31 0.27 6.06
CA ASP A 56 6.08 0.83 6.66
C ASP A 56 5.38 1.94 5.86
N TRP A 57 6.13 2.71 5.06
CA TRP A 57 5.64 3.85 4.28
C TRP A 57 5.90 3.64 2.78
N SER A 58 5.34 2.57 2.24
CA SER A 58 5.31 2.38 0.80
C SER A 58 4.45 3.43 0.11
N LEU A 59 5.02 4.13 -0.88
CA LEU A 59 4.40 5.10 -1.76
C LEU A 59 3.43 4.46 -2.76
N HIS A 60 3.34 3.13 -2.79
CA HIS A 60 2.52 2.37 -3.74
C HIS A 60 1.05 2.23 -3.32
N GLY A 61 0.61 3.00 -2.31
CA GLY A 61 -0.79 3.02 -1.88
C GLY A 61 -1.25 1.75 -1.15
N GLU A 62 -0.31 0.89 -0.71
CA GLU A 62 -0.56 -0.42 -0.07
C GLU A 62 -1.25 -0.31 1.31
N ARG A 63 -1.32 0.92 1.86
CA ARG A 63 -1.71 1.29 3.22
C ARG A 63 -0.76 0.71 4.28
N GLY A 64 -0.66 1.36 5.43
CA GLY A 64 0.34 1.06 6.46
C GLY A 64 0.38 -0.41 6.91
N LEU A 65 1.57 -0.82 7.35
CA LEU A 65 1.87 -2.17 7.82
C LEU A 65 1.02 -2.51 9.05
N GLN A 66 0.45 -3.71 9.08
CA GLN A 66 -0.30 -4.24 10.23
C GLN A 66 0.30 -5.56 10.68
N ARG A 67 0.29 -5.79 11.99
CA ARG A 67 0.62 -7.09 12.58
C ARG A 67 -0.61 -7.97 12.55
N PHE A 68 -0.51 -9.15 11.94
CA PHE A 68 -1.60 -10.12 11.88
C PHE A 68 -1.35 -11.29 12.82
N GLU A 69 -2.45 -11.83 13.33
CA GLU A 69 -2.47 -13.01 14.19
C GLU A 69 -1.87 -14.24 13.48
N PRO A 70 -1.29 -15.17 14.24
CA PRO A 70 -0.75 -16.41 13.71
C PRO A 70 -1.80 -17.25 12.99
N ALA A 71 -1.34 -18.10 12.07
CA ALA A 71 -2.20 -19.15 11.52
C ALA A 71 -2.66 -20.08 12.67
N PRO A 72 -3.92 -20.56 12.68
CA PRO A 72 -4.45 -21.41 13.76
C PRO A 72 -3.65 -22.69 14.02
N ASP A 73 -2.88 -23.14 13.03
CA ASP A 73 -2.02 -24.33 13.03
C ASP A 73 -0.52 -23.98 13.06
N TRP A 74 -0.15 -22.77 13.51
CA TRP A 74 1.25 -22.35 13.58
C TRP A 74 2.07 -23.33 14.45
N PRO A 75 3.11 -23.98 13.89
CA PRO A 75 3.91 -24.89 14.67
C PRO A 75 4.78 -24.10 15.64
N GLU A 76 4.54 -24.27 16.94
CA GLU A 76 5.30 -23.64 18.04
C GLU A 76 6.81 -24.03 18.04
N GLY A 77 7.28 -24.85 17.09
CA GLY A 77 8.66 -25.34 16.97
C GLY A 77 9.49 -24.80 15.80
N LEU A 78 8.96 -23.93 14.93
CA LEU A 78 9.76 -23.32 13.85
C LEU A 78 10.77 -22.27 14.35
N GLY A 79 10.65 -21.84 15.61
CA GLY A 79 11.61 -20.95 16.28
C GLY A 79 12.81 -21.66 16.93
N GLY A 80 12.97 -22.97 16.70
CA GLY A 80 13.97 -23.80 17.35
C GLY A 80 15.22 -24.12 16.52
N HIS A 81 15.56 -23.32 15.51
CA HIS A 81 16.88 -23.46 14.89
C HIS A 81 17.89 -22.71 15.75
N GLU A 82 18.77 -23.45 16.45
CA GLU A 82 19.97 -22.84 17.02
C GLU A 82 20.69 -22.06 15.90
N PRO A 83 21.29 -20.89 16.23
CA PRO A 83 22.11 -20.16 15.28
C PRO A 83 23.15 -21.12 14.69
N PRO A 84 23.41 -21.11 13.36
CA PRO A 84 24.55 -21.84 12.84
C PRO A 84 25.80 -21.40 13.61
N GLU A 85 26.52 -22.36 14.18
CA GLU A 85 27.78 -22.15 14.91
C GLU A 85 28.94 -21.81 13.95
N ASP A 86 28.73 -20.89 13.01
CA ASP A 86 29.78 -20.36 12.13
C ASP A 86 29.95 -18.85 12.34
N PRO A 87 31.11 -18.37 12.85
CA PRO A 87 31.38 -16.95 13.06
C PRO A 87 31.67 -16.15 11.77
N GLY A 88 31.19 -16.60 10.60
CA GLY A 88 31.73 -16.22 9.30
C GLY A 88 30.88 -15.32 8.42
N GLU A 89 29.56 -15.31 8.55
CA GLU A 89 28.69 -14.51 7.68
C GLU A 89 27.77 -13.62 8.50
N ALA A 90 28.03 -12.31 8.40
CA ALA A 90 27.08 -11.31 8.84
C ALA A 90 25.70 -11.59 8.19
N PRO A 91 24.58 -11.31 8.87
CA PRO A 91 23.27 -11.28 8.22
C PRO A 91 23.41 -10.49 6.92
N PRO A 92 22.80 -10.92 5.80
CA PRO A 92 22.88 -10.15 4.56
C PRO A 92 22.51 -8.72 4.91
N GLU A 93 23.49 -7.83 4.74
CA GLU A 93 23.38 -6.42 5.09
C GLU A 93 22.07 -5.96 4.46
N LEU A 94 21.11 -5.56 5.31
CA LEU A 94 19.77 -5.23 4.85
C LEU A 94 19.93 -4.01 3.95
N GLU A 95 20.02 -4.27 2.65
CA GLU A 95 20.08 -3.29 1.58
C GLU A 95 19.06 -2.18 1.87
N PRO A 96 19.42 -0.92 1.57
CA PRO A 96 18.67 0.25 2.00
C PRO A 96 17.17 0.05 1.77
N VAL A 97 16.37 0.53 2.75
CA VAL A 97 14.91 0.62 2.66
C VAL A 97 14.58 1.56 1.51
N GLY A 98 14.67 1.04 0.29
CA GLY A 98 14.17 1.66 -0.90
C GLY A 98 12.78 1.12 -1.16
N ASP A 99 11.98 1.99 -1.73
CA ASP A 99 10.64 1.70 -2.18
C ASP A 99 10.65 1.64 -3.72
N ASP A 100 11.73 1.12 -4.28
CA ASP A 100 11.84 0.90 -5.73
C ASP A 100 11.06 -0.35 -6.09
N LEU A 101 10.34 -0.32 -7.21
CA LEU A 101 9.66 -1.50 -7.77
C LEU A 101 10.64 -2.67 -7.96
N ALA A 102 11.92 -2.37 -8.21
CA ALA A 102 12.99 -3.37 -8.31
C ALA A 102 13.30 -4.11 -7.00
N GLN A 103 12.75 -3.69 -5.86
CA GLN A 103 12.94 -4.33 -4.56
C GLN A 103 11.70 -5.09 -4.07
N ILE A 104 10.63 -5.13 -4.86
CA ILE A 104 9.40 -5.83 -4.50
C ILE A 104 9.60 -7.35 -4.56
N GLY A 105 9.27 -8.01 -3.46
CA GLY A 105 9.27 -9.47 -3.34
C GLY A 105 10.67 -10.07 -3.19
N PHE A 106 10.70 -11.34 -2.82
CA PHE A 106 11.95 -12.06 -2.53
C PHE A 106 12.55 -12.65 -3.80
N SER A 107 13.84 -12.43 -4.02
CA SER A 107 14.60 -13.00 -5.15
C SER A 107 14.64 -14.53 -5.12
N GLU A 108 14.65 -15.11 -3.93
CA GLU A 108 14.70 -16.55 -3.69
C GLU A 108 13.56 -17.04 -2.78
N ARG A 109 13.47 -18.35 -2.60
CA ARG A 109 12.52 -18.94 -1.64
C ARG A 109 12.95 -18.57 -0.23
N VAL A 110 12.03 -17.99 0.52
CA VAL A 110 12.22 -17.65 1.94
C VAL A 110 11.71 -18.79 2.81
N SER A 111 12.19 -18.93 4.04
CA SER A 111 11.60 -19.84 5.02
C SER A 111 10.51 -19.11 5.82
N ALA A 112 9.56 -19.86 6.38
CA ALA A 112 8.56 -19.27 7.27
C ALA A 112 9.21 -18.60 8.50
N ALA A 113 10.30 -19.15 9.03
CA ALA A 113 11.03 -18.57 10.15
C ALA A 113 11.59 -17.16 9.88
N GLN A 114 11.79 -16.78 8.60
CA GLN A 114 12.26 -15.44 8.23
C GLN A 114 11.12 -14.42 8.08
N LEU A 115 9.87 -14.88 7.95
CA LEU A 115 8.71 -14.01 7.67
C LEU A 115 7.79 -13.84 8.87
N PHE A 116 7.80 -14.80 9.78
CA PHE A 116 6.96 -14.81 10.96
C PHE A 116 7.82 -14.56 12.21
N GLU A 117 7.27 -13.78 13.13
CA GLU A 117 7.80 -13.67 14.49
C GLU A 117 7.77 -15.06 15.16
N PRO A 118 8.57 -15.31 16.21
CA PRO A 118 8.53 -16.56 16.96
C PRO A 118 7.13 -16.91 17.51
N THR A 119 6.31 -15.88 17.75
CA THR A 119 4.91 -16.00 18.17
C THR A 119 3.95 -16.31 17.02
N GLY A 120 4.47 -16.56 15.81
CA GLY A 120 3.73 -16.84 14.58
C GLY A 120 3.04 -15.63 13.94
N HIS A 121 3.22 -14.42 14.48
CA HIS A 121 2.66 -13.20 13.89
C HIS A 121 3.46 -12.77 12.67
N CYS A 122 2.86 -12.04 11.75
CA CYS A 122 3.56 -11.47 10.61
C CYS A 122 3.14 -10.02 10.36
N TRP A 123 4.01 -9.28 9.67
CA TRP A 123 3.74 -7.90 9.28
C TRP A 123 3.41 -7.84 7.79
N VAL A 124 2.25 -7.31 7.45
CA VAL A 124 1.78 -7.24 6.06
C VAL A 124 1.06 -5.92 5.84
N HIS A 125 1.22 -5.31 4.67
CA HIS A 125 0.41 -4.17 4.27
C HIS A 125 -1.07 -4.55 4.16
N ARG A 126 -1.96 -3.65 4.59
CA ARG A 126 -3.41 -3.93 4.60
C ARG A 126 -3.92 -4.37 3.22
N TRP A 127 -3.51 -3.70 2.14
CA TRP A 127 -3.98 -4.08 0.81
C TRP A 127 -3.31 -5.33 0.27
N CYS A 128 -2.03 -5.57 0.57
CA CYS A 128 -1.38 -6.84 0.24
C CYS A 128 -2.15 -8.02 0.87
N ALA A 129 -2.57 -7.88 2.13
CA ALA A 129 -3.40 -8.87 2.80
C ALA A 129 -4.82 -8.96 2.20
N ALA A 130 -5.56 -7.86 2.13
CA ALA A 130 -6.98 -7.85 1.75
C ALA A 130 -7.24 -8.37 0.32
N TRP A 131 -6.29 -8.23 -0.59
CA TRP A 131 -6.40 -8.71 -1.98
C TRP A 131 -5.94 -10.16 -2.16
N SER A 132 -5.32 -10.75 -1.14
CA SER A 132 -4.77 -12.10 -1.21
C SER A 132 -5.86 -13.17 -1.34
N ALA A 133 -5.55 -14.25 -2.05
CA ALA A 133 -6.43 -15.42 -2.10
C ALA A 133 -6.65 -16.00 -0.70
N GLY A 134 -7.91 -16.27 -0.35
CA GLY A 134 -8.27 -16.89 0.93
C GLY A 134 -8.22 -15.97 2.16
N VAL A 135 -8.01 -14.67 1.97
CA VAL A 135 -8.19 -13.66 3.01
C VAL A 135 -9.61 -13.13 2.96
N GLU A 136 -10.26 -13.09 4.12
CA GLU A 136 -11.63 -12.60 4.28
C GLU A 136 -11.63 -11.37 5.19
N GLN A 137 -12.56 -10.45 4.95
CA GLN A 137 -12.75 -9.27 5.79
C GLN A 137 -14.06 -9.39 6.57
N ASP A 138 -13.99 -9.26 7.89
CA ASP A 138 -15.13 -9.22 8.79
C ASP A 138 -15.11 -7.97 9.70
N ALA A 139 -15.96 -7.95 10.72
CA ALA A 139 -16.03 -6.85 11.68
C ALA A 139 -14.80 -6.75 12.60
N ALA A 140 -14.05 -7.85 12.79
CA ALA A 140 -12.86 -7.91 13.63
C ALA A 140 -11.58 -7.58 12.84
N GLY A 141 -11.57 -7.76 11.51
CA GLY A 141 -10.44 -7.38 10.67
C GLY A 141 -10.28 -8.26 9.44
N LEU A 142 -9.03 -8.58 9.10
CA LEU A 142 -8.71 -9.54 8.03
C LEU A 142 -8.33 -10.88 8.65
N ALA A 143 -8.99 -11.94 8.22
CA ALA A 143 -8.73 -13.30 8.64
C ALA A 143 -8.01 -14.09 7.55
N GLY A 144 -7.16 -15.06 7.94
CA GLY A 144 -6.45 -15.94 7.00
C GLY A 144 -5.14 -15.39 6.42
N VAL A 145 -4.66 -14.23 6.89
CA VAL A 145 -3.44 -13.57 6.38
C VAL A 145 -2.19 -14.46 6.54
N GLY A 146 -2.02 -15.13 7.67
CA GLY A 146 -0.87 -16.04 7.87
C GLY A 146 -0.83 -17.18 6.83
N ARG A 147 -1.98 -17.75 6.45
CA ARG A 147 -2.05 -18.77 5.38
C ARG A 147 -1.70 -18.19 4.02
N ALA A 148 -2.13 -16.97 3.72
CA ALA A 148 -1.77 -16.27 2.49
C ALA A 148 -0.25 -16.04 2.42
N VAL A 149 0.37 -15.55 3.52
CA VAL A 149 1.82 -15.39 3.60
C VAL A 149 2.53 -16.72 3.37
N PHE A 150 2.15 -17.77 4.10
CA PHE A 150 2.77 -19.10 3.97
C PHE A 150 2.69 -19.64 2.53
N SER A 151 1.53 -19.49 1.88
CA SER A 151 1.37 -19.85 0.46
C SER A 151 2.30 -19.02 -0.43
N GLY A 152 2.31 -17.69 -0.25
CA GLY A 152 3.05 -16.71 -1.05
C GLY A 152 4.56 -16.92 -1.08
N ILE A 153 5.15 -17.54 -0.06
CA ILE A 153 6.59 -17.86 0.04
C ILE A 153 7.14 -18.54 -1.22
N SER A 154 6.31 -19.34 -1.88
CA SER A 154 6.68 -20.15 -3.04
C SER A 154 6.08 -19.68 -4.36
N GLN A 155 5.30 -18.59 -4.33
CA GLN A 155 4.53 -18.11 -5.48
C GLN A 155 5.20 -16.90 -6.13
N LYS A 156 5.43 -17.01 -7.44
CA LYS A 156 6.04 -15.95 -8.24
C LYS A 156 5.01 -14.91 -8.67
N CYS A 157 5.41 -13.65 -8.62
CA CYS A 157 4.68 -12.58 -9.28
C CYS A 157 4.86 -12.67 -10.79
N GLU A 158 3.78 -12.58 -11.54
CA GLU A 158 3.81 -12.55 -13.01
C GLU A 158 4.60 -11.34 -13.55
N HIS A 159 4.57 -10.21 -12.83
CA HIS A 159 5.25 -8.98 -13.27
C HIS A 159 6.75 -8.97 -12.94
N CYS A 160 7.12 -9.08 -11.66
CA CYS A 160 8.53 -8.96 -11.24
C CYS A 160 9.28 -10.29 -11.12
N GLN A 161 8.59 -11.43 -11.29
CA GLN A 161 9.14 -12.79 -11.22
C GLN A 161 9.75 -13.22 -9.87
N ARG A 162 9.50 -12.44 -8.80
CA ARG A 162 9.94 -12.68 -7.42
C ARG A 162 8.85 -13.31 -6.56
N MET A 163 9.23 -13.92 -5.44
CA MET A 163 8.33 -14.60 -4.51
C MET A 163 7.49 -13.62 -3.68
N GLY A 164 6.43 -14.14 -3.05
CA GLY A 164 5.53 -13.39 -2.17
C GLY A 164 4.22 -12.95 -2.83
N ALA A 165 3.97 -13.38 -4.07
CA ALA A 165 2.76 -13.01 -4.81
C ALA A 165 1.55 -13.84 -4.37
N THR A 166 0.49 -13.17 -3.94
CA THR A 166 -0.71 -13.82 -3.37
C THR A 166 -2.02 -13.30 -3.95
N ILE A 167 -1.98 -12.28 -4.80
CA ILE A 167 -3.16 -11.64 -5.37
C ILE A 167 -3.46 -12.28 -6.73
N PRO A 168 -4.54 -13.05 -6.86
CA PRO A 168 -4.84 -13.74 -8.11
C PRO A 168 -5.57 -12.84 -9.11
N CYS A 169 -5.29 -13.05 -10.39
CA CYS A 169 -6.24 -12.71 -11.43
C CYS A 169 -7.54 -13.51 -11.23
N ARG A 170 -8.69 -12.82 -11.21
CA ARG A 170 -10.00 -13.44 -10.93
C ARG A 170 -10.76 -13.93 -12.16
N ALA A 171 -10.13 -13.85 -13.34
CA ALA A 171 -10.61 -14.51 -14.55
C ALA A 171 -10.57 -16.04 -14.38
N ALA A 172 -11.55 -16.74 -14.94
CA ALA A 172 -11.72 -18.18 -14.74
C ALA A 172 -10.49 -18.96 -15.26
N GLY A 173 -9.89 -19.77 -14.39
CA GLY A 173 -8.74 -20.62 -14.73
C GLY A 173 -7.41 -19.89 -14.93
N CYS A 174 -7.34 -18.58 -14.69
CA CYS A 174 -6.09 -17.83 -14.80
C CYS A 174 -5.17 -18.11 -13.60
N PRO A 175 -3.94 -18.61 -13.80
CA PRO A 175 -3.03 -18.95 -12.71
C PRO A 175 -2.17 -17.77 -12.22
N ARG A 176 -2.30 -16.59 -12.84
CA ARG A 176 -1.40 -15.46 -12.59
C ARG A 176 -1.60 -14.85 -11.21
N LEU A 177 -0.50 -14.64 -10.51
CA LEU A 177 -0.43 -14.03 -9.20
C LEU A 177 0.40 -12.74 -9.26
N TYR A 178 0.06 -11.78 -8.42
CA TYR A 178 0.73 -10.48 -8.34
C TYR A 178 1.00 -10.08 -6.88
N HIS A 179 2.01 -9.24 -6.68
CA HIS A 179 2.02 -8.33 -5.54
C HIS A 179 1.06 -7.17 -5.81
N PHE A 180 0.55 -6.53 -4.77
CA PHE A 180 -0.32 -5.35 -4.91
C PHE A 180 0.34 -4.24 -5.74
N PRO A 181 1.58 -3.79 -5.44
CA PRO A 181 2.24 -2.73 -6.23
C PRO A 181 2.53 -3.17 -7.67
N CYS A 182 2.90 -4.45 -7.86
CA CYS A 182 3.16 -5.02 -9.18
C CYS A 182 1.90 -5.07 -10.07
N ALA A 183 0.72 -5.24 -9.49
CA ALA A 183 -0.54 -5.26 -10.24
C ALA A 183 -0.79 -3.93 -10.96
N ALA A 184 -0.58 -2.81 -10.25
CA ALA A 184 -0.67 -1.49 -10.83
C ALA A 184 0.39 -1.30 -11.93
N ALA A 185 1.65 -1.59 -11.62
CA ALA A 185 2.76 -1.43 -12.57
C ALA A 185 2.61 -2.28 -13.85
N SER A 186 1.88 -3.39 -13.79
CA SER A 186 1.66 -4.26 -14.95
C SER A 186 0.51 -3.80 -15.87
N GLY A 187 -0.23 -2.75 -15.53
CA GLY A 187 -1.48 -2.39 -16.23
C GLY A 187 -2.62 -3.39 -15.98
N SER A 188 -2.63 -4.05 -14.81
CA SER A 188 -3.78 -4.88 -14.41
C SER A 188 -4.93 -3.98 -13.97
N PHE A 189 -6.16 -4.36 -14.33
CA PHE A 189 -7.35 -3.72 -13.78
C PHE A 189 -7.56 -4.13 -12.33
N GLN A 190 -7.86 -3.15 -11.47
CA GLN A 190 -8.03 -3.32 -10.03
C GLN A 190 -9.33 -2.66 -9.56
N SER A 191 -10.34 -3.48 -9.28
CA SER A 191 -11.59 -3.03 -8.66
C SER A 191 -11.39 -2.86 -7.15
N LEU A 192 -11.27 -1.62 -6.67
CA LEU A 192 -11.19 -1.34 -5.22
C LEU A 192 -12.52 -1.62 -4.50
N LYS A 193 -13.65 -1.58 -5.23
CA LYS A 193 -14.99 -1.86 -4.67
C LYS A 193 -15.15 -3.33 -4.31
N THR A 194 -14.62 -4.23 -5.16
CA THR A 194 -14.81 -5.68 -5.01
C THR A 194 -13.52 -6.44 -4.68
N LEU A 195 -12.39 -5.75 -4.60
CA LEU A 195 -11.04 -6.31 -4.38
C LEU A 195 -10.70 -7.38 -5.43
N ARG A 196 -11.03 -7.09 -6.69
CA ARG A 196 -10.81 -7.99 -7.82
C ARG A 196 -9.72 -7.44 -8.72
N LEU A 197 -8.77 -8.31 -9.06
CA LEU A 197 -7.72 -8.04 -10.04
C LEU A 197 -8.02 -8.80 -11.35
N LEU A 198 -7.86 -8.13 -12.48
CA LEU A 198 -7.80 -8.75 -13.80
C LEU A 198 -6.46 -8.40 -14.46
N CYS A 199 -5.68 -9.42 -14.82
CA CYS A 199 -4.40 -9.23 -15.49
C CYS A 199 -4.56 -8.60 -16.89
N PRO A 200 -3.47 -8.12 -17.53
CA PRO A 200 -3.57 -7.44 -18.82
C PRO A 200 -4.24 -8.24 -19.94
N GLU A 201 -4.17 -9.57 -19.89
CA GLU A 201 -4.84 -10.46 -20.85
C GLU A 201 -6.35 -10.60 -20.62
N HIS A 202 -6.83 -10.34 -19.41
CA HIS A 202 -8.25 -10.43 -19.04
C HIS A 202 -8.87 -9.07 -18.73
N VAL A 203 -8.15 -7.97 -19.00
CA VAL A 203 -8.60 -6.60 -18.73
C VAL A 203 -9.92 -6.27 -19.44
N ALA A 204 -10.17 -6.87 -20.61
CA ALA A 204 -11.41 -6.69 -21.36
C ALA A 204 -12.67 -7.16 -20.60
N GLU A 205 -12.55 -8.12 -19.68
CA GLU A 205 -13.66 -8.57 -18.84
C GLU A 205 -14.13 -7.49 -17.86
N ALA A 206 -13.26 -6.51 -17.55
CA ALA A 206 -13.59 -5.40 -16.66
C ALA A 206 -14.69 -4.50 -17.23
N ALA A 207 -14.92 -4.50 -18.55
CA ALA A 207 -15.97 -3.69 -19.18
C ALA A 207 -17.39 -3.97 -18.63
N GLN A 208 -17.59 -5.13 -18.00
CA GLN A 208 -18.84 -5.51 -17.34
C GLN A 208 -18.93 -5.06 -15.88
N MET A 209 -17.87 -4.47 -15.33
CA MET A 209 -17.80 -4.00 -13.95
C MET A 209 -18.16 -2.51 -13.86
N GLU A 210 -18.94 -2.15 -12.84
CA GLU A 210 -19.41 -0.77 -12.65
C GLU A 210 -18.28 0.23 -12.44
N ASP A 211 -17.18 -0.20 -11.83
CA ASP A 211 -16.03 0.64 -11.50
C ASP A 211 -14.95 0.68 -12.58
N ALA A 212 -15.21 0.09 -13.75
CA ALA A 212 -14.36 0.23 -14.93
C ALA A 212 -14.64 1.50 -15.74
N ARG A 213 -15.70 2.24 -15.41
CA ARG A 213 -16.07 3.47 -16.12
C ARG A 213 -15.51 4.70 -15.42
N CYS A 214 -15.03 5.64 -16.22
CA CYS A 214 -14.59 6.93 -15.73
C CYS A 214 -15.77 7.71 -15.14
N VAL A 215 -15.60 8.22 -13.92
CA VAL A 215 -16.62 9.02 -13.23
C VAL A 215 -16.92 10.36 -13.91
N VAL A 216 -16.04 10.84 -14.79
CA VAL A 216 -16.16 12.13 -15.49
C VAL A 216 -16.91 11.98 -16.81
N CYS A 217 -16.49 11.04 -17.65
CA CYS A 217 -17.02 10.90 -19.02
C CYS A 217 -17.90 9.66 -19.23
N ASP A 218 -18.07 8.80 -18.21
CA ASP A 218 -18.74 7.49 -18.25
C ASP A 218 -18.17 6.51 -19.30
N GLY A 219 -17.05 6.86 -19.94
CA GLY A 219 -16.32 6.01 -20.87
C GLY A 219 -15.41 5.02 -20.15
N LEU A 220 -15.09 3.91 -20.82
CA LEU A 220 -14.16 2.90 -20.30
C LEU A 220 -12.68 3.38 -20.34
N GLY A 221 -12.34 4.31 -21.24
CA GLY A 221 -10.94 4.70 -21.48
C GLY A 221 -10.07 3.53 -21.96
N ASP A 222 -8.74 3.69 -21.87
CA ASP A 222 -7.82 2.55 -21.94
C ASP A 222 -7.62 1.99 -20.53
N LEU A 223 -8.14 0.79 -20.29
CA LEU A 223 -8.08 0.14 -18.97
C LEU A 223 -6.68 -0.34 -18.57
N ARG A 224 -5.72 -0.34 -19.51
CA ARG A 224 -4.31 -0.64 -19.23
C ARG A 224 -3.55 0.59 -18.79
N ASP A 225 -4.00 1.77 -19.22
CA ASP A 225 -3.44 3.03 -18.79
C ASP A 225 -4.01 3.38 -17.42
N LEU A 226 -3.12 3.54 -16.44
CA LEU A 226 -3.46 3.86 -15.04
C LEU A 226 -4.08 5.26 -14.86
N LEU A 227 -4.40 5.93 -15.96
CA LEU A 227 -5.01 7.24 -16.05
C LEU A 227 -6.40 7.05 -16.69
N PHE A 228 -7.45 7.11 -15.88
CA PHE A 228 -8.82 7.15 -16.43
C PHE A 228 -8.99 8.43 -17.25
N CYS A 229 -9.34 8.27 -18.54
CA CYS A 229 -9.55 9.30 -19.58
C CYS A 229 -8.59 10.51 -19.63
#